data_AF-A0A946QQ55-F1
#
_entry.id   AF-A0A946QQ55-F1
#
_cell.length_a   1.000
_cell.length_b   1.000
_cell.length_c   1.000
_cell.angle_alpha   90.00
_cell.angle_beta   90.00
_cell.angle_gamma   90.00
#
_symmetry.space_group_name_H-M   'P 1'
#
loop_
_entity.id
_entity.type
_entity.pdbx_description
1 polymer ?
#
loop_
_entity_poly.entity_id
_entity_poly.type
_entity_poly.pdbx_seq_one_letter_code
_entity_poly.pdbx_strand_id
1 'polypeptide(L)'
;MAFEKGQSGNPEGRKRGVPNKTTKELRDIIHVIIESNFSKIKVNRDLKKLSPKQRLDMMLRLMEFVVPKLRVEEFKNEIVTVQNHYQRFMDKVLNNCQNEEFEKSHSEKHL
;
A
#
# COMPACT_ATOMS: atom_id res chain seq x y z
N MET A 1 -5.05 48.32 -40.20
CA MET A 1 -4.13 47.40 -40.90
C MET A 1 -4.90 46.13 -41.20
N ALA A 2 -4.84 45.64 -42.45
CA ALA A 2 -5.55 44.44 -42.90
C ALA A 2 -4.64 43.21 -42.71
N PHE A 3 -5.22 42.07 -42.33
CA PHE A 3 -4.48 40.82 -42.20
C PHE A 3 -4.16 40.24 -43.59
N GLU A 4 -2.92 39.84 -43.83
CA GLU A 4 -2.51 39.19 -45.08
C GLU A 4 -2.88 37.70 -45.07
N LYS A 5 -3.49 37.24 -46.17
CA LYS A 5 -3.95 35.85 -46.30
C LYS A 5 -2.73 34.91 -46.31
N GLY A 6 -2.64 34.03 -45.31
CA GLY A 6 -1.54 33.08 -45.15
C GLY A 6 -0.57 33.42 -44.01
N GLN A 7 -0.72 34.58 -43.38
CA GLN A 7 0.09 34.99 -42.23
C GLN A 7 -0.76 34.92 -40.95
N SER A 8 -0.35 34.07 -40.01
CA SER A 8 -0.93 34.07 -38.66
C SER A 8 -0.59 35.39 -37.97
N GLY A 9 -1.59 36.08 -37.42
CA GLY A 9 -1.37 37.23 -36.54
C GLY A 9 -0.66 36.88 -35.23
N ASN A 10 -0.42 35.59 -34.98
CA ASN A 10 0.44 35.09 -33.92
C ASN A 10 1.55 34.20 -34.53
N PRO A 11 2.71 34.75 -34.89
CA PRO A 11 3.82 34.01 -35.51
C PRO A 11 4.50 33.01 -34.56
N GLU A 12 4.43 33.21 -33.24
CA GLU A 12 4.98 32.27 -32.25
C GLU A 12 4.03 31.11 -31.92
N GLY A 13 2.79 31.17 -32.43
CA GLY A 13 1.77 30.16 -32.19
C GLY A 13 1.36 30.05 -30.71
N ARG A 14 0.62 29.00 -30.38
CA ARG A 14 0.25 28.71 -28.98
C ARG A 14 1.49 28.18 -28.25
N LYS A 15 1.88 28.83 -27.15
CA LYS A 15 3.00 28.37 -26.29
C LYS A 15 2.85 26.88 -25.93
N ARG A 16 3.88 26.09 -26.22
CA ARG A 16 3.92 24.65 -25.88
C ARG A 16 3.79 24.48 -24.36
N GLY A 17 2.97 23.51 -23.94
CA GLY A 17 2.73 23.21 -22.53
C GLY A 17 1.55 23.92 -21.88
N VAL A 18 0.92 24.91 -22.54
CA VAL A 18 -0.31 25.52 -22.02
C VAL A 18 -1.47 24.53 -22.15
N PRO A 19 -1.99 23.97 -21.04
CA PRO A 19 -3.06 22.98 -21.08
C PRO A 19 -4.30 23.57 -21.75
N ASN A 20 -5.09 22.74 -22.42
CA ASN A 20 -6.35 23.18 -23.00
C ASN A 20 -7.28 23.71 -21.90
N LYS A 21 -7.75 24.96 -22.03
CA LYS A 21 -8.55 25.65 -21.01
C LYS A 21 -9.79 24.83 -20.65
N THR A 22 -10.47 24.30 -21.66
CA THR A 22 -11.63 23.41 -21.52
C THR A 22 -11.31 22.13 -20.75
N THR A 23 -10.12 21.54 -20.98
CA THR A 23 -9.70 20.33 -20.27
C THR A 23 -9.36 20.61 -18.81
N LYS A 24 -8.81 21.79 -18.50
CA LYS A 24 -8.56 22.22 -17.13
C LYS A 24 -9.88 22.42 -16.37
N GLU A 25 -10.81 23.15 -16.95
CA GLU A 25 -12.14 23.39 -16.37
C GLU A 25 -12.88 22.08 -16.08
N LEU A 26 -12.83 21.11 -17.00
CA LEU A 26 -13.41 19.78 -16.78
C LEU A 26 -12.77 19.05 -15.59
N ARG A 27 -11.44 19.09 -15.47
CA ARG A 27 -10.71 18.47 -14.34
C ARG A 27 -11.11 19.10 -13.01
N ASP A 28 -11.22 20.42 -12.98
CA ASP A 28 -11.61 21.17 -11.77
C ASP A 28 -13.04 20.80 -11.34
N ILE A 29 -13.98 20.69 -12.29
CA ILE A 29 -15.35 20.23 -12.02
C ILE A 29 -15.35 18.81 -11.46
N ILE A 30 -14.60 17.89 -12.06
CA ILE A 30 -14.51 16.50 -11.59
C ILE A 30 -13.90 16.45 -10.17
N HIS A 31 -12.88 17.25 -9.90
CA HIS A 31 -12.28 17.35 -8.57
C HIS A 31 -13.29 17.79 -7.51
N VAL A 32 -14.05 18.86 -7.78
CA VAL A 32 -15.08 19.36 -6.86
C VAL A 32 -16.17 18.31 -6.62
N ILE A 33 -16.58 17.58 -7.66
CA ILE A 33 -17.58 16.51 -7.53
C ILE A 33 -17.04 15.39 -6.64
N ILE A 34 -15.80 14.95 -6.84
CA ILE A 34 -15.18 13.91 -6.01
C ILE A 34 -15.07 14.40 -4.56
N GLU A 35 -14.47 15.57 -4.33
CA GLU A 35 -14.26 16.11 -2.99
C GLU A 35 -15.57 16.30 -2.21
N SER A 36 -16.61 16.82 -2.88
CA SER A 36 -17.92 17.02 -2.24
C SER A 36 -18.62 15.71 -1.88
N ASN A 37 -18.35 14.61 -2.59
CA ASN A 37 -18.95 13.30 -2.32
C ASN A 37 -18.13 12.44 -1.36
N PHE A 38 -16.80 12.64 -1.28
CA PHE A 38 -15.89 11.89 -0.42
C PHE A 38 -15.82 12.38 1.03
N SER A 39 -16.92 12.91 1.58
CA SER A 39 -16.97 13.23 3.01
C SER A 39 -17.19 11.96 3.84
N LYS A 40 -16.58 11.88 5.04
CA LYS A 40 -16.72 10.72 5.95
C LYS A 40 -18.18 10.32 6.17
N ILE A 41 -19.07 11.31 6.32
CA ILE A 41 -20.49 11.10 6.59
C ILE A 41 -21.19 10.48 5.37
N LYS A 42 -20.95 11.02 4.17
CA LYS A 42 -21.57 10.54 2.92
C LYS A 42 -21.10 9.13 2.57
N VAL A 43 -19.79 8.88 2.64
CA VAL A 43 -19.20 7.57 2.38
C VAL A 43 -19.76 6.50 3.32
N ASN A 44 -19.82 6.78 4.63
CA ASN A 44 -20.40 5.83 5.59
C ASN A 44 -21.89 5.56 5.33
N ARG A 45 -22.65 6.58 4.95
CA ARG A 45 -24.06 6.43 4.59
C ARG A 45 -24.22 5.53 3.37
N ASP A 46 -23.42 5.76 2.34
CA ASP A 46 -23.54 5.02 1.08
C ASP A 46 -23.05 3.57 1.23
N LEU A 47 -22.00 3.33 2.03
CA LEU A 47 -21.57 1.98 2.42
C LEU A 47 -22.66 1.19 3.16
N LYS A 48 -23.46 1.86 4.01
CA LYS A 48 -24.59 1.21 4.72
C LYS A 48 -25.73 0.81 3.79
N LYS A 49 -25.88 1.47 2.63
CA LYS A 49 -26.92 1.15 1.64
C LYS A 49 -26.56 -0.03 0.75
N LEU A 50 -25.28 -0.43 0.70
CA LEU A 50 -24.84 -1.57 -0.09
C LEU A 50 -25.32 -2.90 0.51
N SER A 51 -25.48 -3.90 -0.35
CA SER A 51 -25.70 -5.27 0.11
C SER A 51 -24.52 -5.74 0.98
N PRO A 52 -24.72 -6.68 1.93
CA PRO A 52 -23.63 -7.16 2.79
C PRO A 52 -22.38 -7.61 2.02
N LYS A 53 -22.56 -8.33 0.91
CA LYS A 53 -21.46 -8.79 0.04
C LYS A 53 -20.70 -7.62 -0.60
N GLN A 54 -21.41 -6.65 -1.19
CA GLN A 54 -20.77 -5.50 -1.85
C GLN A 54 -20.03 -4.60 -0.86
N ARG A 55 -20.59 -4.40 0.33
CA ARG A 55 -19.94 -3.65 1.40
C ARG A 55 -18.62 -4.32 1.82
N LEU A 56 -18.63 -5.64 2.00
CA LEU A 56 -17.41 -6.38 2.34
C LEU A 56 -16.35 -6.30 1.22
N ASP A 57 -16.75 -6.46 -0.04
CA ASP A 57 -15.84 -6.33 -1.18
C ASP A 57 -15.21 -4.92 -1.26
N MET A 58 -16.01 -3.87 -1.06
CA MET A 58 -15.49 -2.50 -0.98
C MET A 58 -14.51 -2.32 0.18
N MET A 59 -14.82 -2.85 1.37
CA MET A 59 -13.93 -2.74 2.52
C MET A 59 -12.60 -3.47 2.30
N LEU A 60 -12.62 -4.66 1.67
CA LEU A 60 -11.42 -5.39 1.29
C LEU A 60 -10.55 -4.58 0.31
N ARG A 61 -11.16 -3.97 -0.72
CA ARG A 61 -10.44 -3.09 -1.66
C ARG A 61 -9.83 -1.88 -0.99
N LEU A 62 -10.51 -1.27 -0.02
CA LEU A 62 -9.99 -0.12 0.74
C LEU A 62 -8.83 -0.53 1.67
N MET A 63 -8.90 -1.73 2.24
CA MET A 63 -7.86 -2.28 3.12
C MET A 63 -6.50 -2.36 2.42
N GLU A 64 -6.48 -2.58 1.09
CA GLU A 64 -5.26 -2.61 0.29
C GLU A 64 -4.41 -1.33 0.33
N PHE A 65 -5.04 -0.20 0.63
CA PHE A 65 -4.38 1.10 0.71
C PHE A 65 -3.97 1.48 2.14
N VAL A 66 -4.47 0.75 3.14
CA VAL A 66 -4.20 1.00 4.56
C VAL A 66 -3.20 -0.01 5.11
N VAL A 67 -3.33 -1.27 4.69
CA VAL A 67 -2.43 -2.35 5.09
C VAL A 67 -1.28 -2.40 4.08
N PRO A 68 -0.02 -2.26 4.52
CA PRO A 68 1.13 -2.44 3.65
C PRO A 68 1.08 -3.83 3.02
N LYS A 69 0.90 -3.89 1.70
CA LYS A 69 1.09 -5.14 0.97
C LYS A 69 2.58 -5.44 0.95
N LEU A 70 2.98 -6.53 1.57
CA LEU A 70 4.34 -7.06 1.50
C LEU A 70 4.74 -7.16 0.01
N ARG A 71 5.64 -6.28 -0.43
CA ARG A 71 6.20 -6.35 -1.78
C ARG A 71 7.21 -7.48 -1.80
N VAL A 72 7.04 -8.41 -2.74
CA VAL A 72 7.90 -9.58 -2.93
C VAL A 72 9.38 -9.18 -3.09
N GLU A 73 9.68 -7.94 -3.48
CA GLU A 73 11.03 -7.43 -3.69
C GLU A 73 11.77 -7.00 -2.39
N GLU A 74 11.07 -6.80 -1.27
CA GLU A 74 11.68 -6.41 0.01
C GLU A 74 12.21 -7.62 0.82
N PHE A 75 11.95 -8.84 0.35
CA PHE A 75 12.27 -10.09 1.07
C PHE A 75 13.74 -10.55 1.04
N LYS A 76 14.65 -9.86 0.37
CA LYS A 76 16.07 -10.29 0.37
C LYS A 76 16.81 -9.94 1.67
N ASN A 77 16.33 -8.97 2.44
CA ASN A 77 17.10 -8.45 3.58
C ASN A 77 16.57 -8.88 4.96
N GLU A 78 15.29 -9.22 5.10
CA GLU A 78 14.71 -9.62 6.41
C GLU A 78 14.73 -11.13 6.68
N ILE A 79 14.83 -11.96 5.65
CA ILE A 79 14.92 -13.42 5.82
C ILE A 79 16.19 -13.79 6.61
N VAL A 80 17.29 -13.05 6.41
CA VAL A 80 18.58 -13.32 7.06
C VAL A 80 18.54 -13.06 8.57
N THR A 81 17.87 -11.99 9.03
CA THR A 81 17.81 -11.65 10.46
C THR A 81 16.88 -12.57 11.23
N VAL A 82 15.75 -12.95 10.65
CA VAL A 82 14.77 -13.84 11.30
C VAL A 82 15.26 -15.28 11.33
N GLN A 83 15.85 -15.81 10.24
CA GLN A 83 16.45 -17.15 10.24
C GLN A 83 17.57 -17.28 11.25
N ASN A 84 18.42 -16.26 11.41
CA ASN A 84 19.49 -16.27 12.41
C ASN A 84 18.97 -16.31 13.85
N HIS A 85 17.84 -15.64 14.13
CA HIS A 85 17.23 -15.69 15.47
C HIS A 85 16.61 -17.06 15.77
N TYR A 86 15.93 -17.67 14.79
CA TYR A 86 15.42 -19.04 14.94
C TYR A 86 16.54 -20.04 15.12
N GLN A 87 17.61 -19.96 14.33
CA GLN A 87 18.72 -20.89 14.43
C GLN A 87 19.40 -20.77 15.81
N ARG A 88 19.64 -19.54 16.28
CA ARG A 88 20.21 -19.29 17.60
C ARG A 88 19.31 -19.73 18.75
N PHE A 89 17.99 -19.62 18.59
CA PHE A 89 17.02 -20.13 19.55
C PHE A 89 17.03 -21.66 19.60
N MET A 90 17.01 -22.32 18.44
CA MET A 90 17.04 -23.78 18.34
C MET A 90 18.33 -24.36 18.89
N ASP A 91 19.48 -23.76 18.60
CA ASP A 91 20.78 -24.17 19.16
C ASP A 91 20.81 -24.03 20.70
N LYS A 92 20.16 -23.00 21.25
CA LYS A 92 20.05 -22.81 22.70
C LYS A 92 19.15 -23.87 23.35
N VAL A 93 18.03 -24.21 22.70
CA VAL A 93 17.10 -25.25 23.16
C VAL A 93 17.79 -26.63 23.12
N LEU A 94 18.48 -26.95 22.03
CA LEU A 94 19.18 -28.22 21.88
C LEU A 94 20.30 -28.39 22.90
N ASN A 95 21.12 -27.36 23.13
CA ASN A 95 22.17 -27.40 24.14
C ASN A 95 21.59 -27.56 25.56
N ASN A 96 20.46 -26.92 25.87
CA ASN A 96 19.79 -27.09 27.15
C ASN A 96 19.22 -28.50 27.33
N CYS A 97 18.65 -29.11 26.27
CA CYS A 97 18.23 -30.52 26.30
C CYS A 97 19.40 -31.47 26.57
N GLN A 98 20.55 -31.26 25.93
CA GLN A 98 21.73 -32.11 26.16
C GLN A 98 22.26 -31.99 27.60
N ASN A 99 22.16 -30.81 28.20
CA ASN A 99 22.56 -30.60 29.59
C ASN A 99 21.58 -31.28 30.58
N GLU A 100 20.27 -31.27 30.30
CA GLU A 100 19.26 -31.95 31.14
C GLU A 100 19.34 -33.49 31.06
N GLU A 101 19.69 -34.05 29.90
CA GLU A 101 19.91 -35.49 29.74
C GLU A 101 21.18 -35.96 30.49
N PHE A 102 22.21 -35.11 30.59
CA PHE A 102 23.42 -35.43 31.33
C PHE A 102 23.18 -35.49 32.85
N GLU A 103 22.36 -34.57 33.40
CA GLU A 103 22.03 -34.56 34.83
C GLU A 103 21.09 -35.70 35.26
N LYS A 104 20.10 -36.07 34.43
CA LYS A 104 19.22 -37.22 34.74
C LYS A 104 19.99 -38.54 34.75
N SER A 105 20.95 -38.72 33.84
CA SER A 105 21.82 -39.92 33.81
C SER A 105 22.74 -40.07 35.03
N HIS A 106 23.06 -38.95 35.71
CA HIS A 106 23.86 -38.95 36.94
C HIS A 106 23.00 -39.15 38.20
N SER A 107 21.74 -38.72 38.19
CA SER A 107 20.80 -38.93 39.30
C SER A 107 20.27 -40.37 39.39
N GLU A 108 20.14 -41.09 38.28
CA GLU A 108 19.62 -42.48 38.27
C GLU A 108 20.67 -43.53 38.66
N LYS A 109 21.94 -43.15 38.81
CA LYS A 109 23.02 -44.06 39.26
C LYS A 109 23.21 -44.09 40.79
N HIS A 110 22.39 -43.38 41.55
CA HIS A 110 22.48 -43.28 43.01
C HIS A 110 21.19 -43.66 43.77
N LEU A 111 20.30 -44.45 43.15
CA LEU A 111 19.28 -45.22 43.85
C LEU A 111 19.49 -46.71 43.59
#